data_AF-B7QF57-F1
#
_entry.id   AF-B7QF57-F1
#
_cell.length_a   1.000
_cell.length_b   1.000
_cell.length_c   1.000
_cell.angle_alpha   90.00
_cell.angle_beta   90.00
_cell.angle_gamma   90.00
#
_symmetry.space_group_name_H-M   'P 1'
#
loop_
_entity.id
_entity.type
_entity.pdbx_description
1 polymer ?
#
loop_
_entity_poly.entity_id
_entity_poly.type
_entity_poly.pdbx_seq_one_letter_code
_entity_poly.pdbx_strand_id
1 'polypeptide(L)'
;MEAVKHLPIGLLHDYYASDSTLPWNITVHFQNFPEGQLLHCGSRAVVEAHFMSTVKEADMLKHRSQVMSSMQKKDHNQLWSGLLNSKFDQFWAVNRKLMERTGGEGFKHIPFRLYLSDCTLLQRLITPVTASGEKATLETLLQQVAPHVLTGDGAAFSVVTHGIQVPLDSPLQWMSEHLSYPDNFLHLCVLPTT
;
A
#
# COMPACT_ATOMS: atom_id res chain seq x y z
N MET A 1 4.14 14.51 13.16
CA MET A 1 3.84 14.58 11.72
C MET A 1 4.75 13.56 11.05
N GLU A 2 4.24 12.38 10.70
CA GLU A 2 5.05 11.31 10.10
C GLU A 2 5.57 11.75 8.71
N ALA A 3 6.80 11.35 8.39
CA ALA A 3 7.49 11.74 7.18
C ALA A 3 6.84 11.11 5.92
N VAL A 4 6.28 11.94 5.05
CA VAL A 4 5.48 11.57 3.84
C VAL A 4 6.27 10.80 2.73
N LYS A 5 7.52 10.37 2.94
CA LYS A 5 8.55 10.59 1.89
C LYS A 5 9.22 9.38 1.26
N HIS A 6 8.50 8.29 1.22
CA HIS A 6 8.81 7.13 0.40
C HIS A 6 7.54 6.54 -0.21
N LEU A 7 6.48 7.34 -0.24
CA LEU A 7 5.16 6.92 -0.67
C LEU A 7 5.10 6.83 -2.20
N PRO A 8 4.37 5.84 -2.75
CA PRO A 8 4.14 5.75 -4.18
C PRO A 8 3.54 7.03 -4.78
N ILE A 9 3.90 7.33 -6.03
CA ILE A 9 3.43 8.52 -6.75
C ILE A 9 1.90 8.58 -6.79
N GLY A 10 1.24 7.46 -7.13
CA GLY A 10 -0.22 7.39 -7.19
C GLY A 10 -0.88 7.65 -5.85
N LEU A 11 -0.28 7.16 -4.74
CA LEU A 11 -0.78 7.43 -3.40
C LEU A 11 -0.68 8.93 -3.06
N LEU A 12 0.45 9.57 -3.37
CA LEU A 12 0.61 11.01 -3.12
C LEU A 12 -0.41 11.83 -3.91
N HIS A 13 -0.69 11.44 -5.15
CA HIS A 13 -1.73 12.07 -5.96
C HIS A 13 -3.12 11.86 -5.35
N ASP A 14 -3.50 10.61 -5.05
CA ASP A 14 -4.80 10.29 -4.46
C ASP A 14 -5.01 11.01 -3.13
N TYR A 15 -3.96 11.19 -2.33
CA TYR A 15 -4.07 11.79 -1.01
C TYR A 15 -4.06 13.32 -1.02
N TYR A 16 -3.25 13.97 -1.88
CA TYR A 16 -3.07 15.43 -1.87
C TYR A 16 -3.76 16.17 -3.02
N ALA A 17 -4.12 15.48 -4.10
CA ALA A 17 -4.49 16.10 -5.37
C ALA A 17 -5.64 15.41 -6.10
N SER A 18 -6.40 14.51 -5.45
CA SER A 18 -7.51 13.77 -6.08
C SER A 18 -8.52 14.70 -6.77
N ASP A 19 -8.82 15.84 -6.14
CA ASP A 19 -9.83 16.80 -6.60
C ASP A 19 -9.21 17.97 -7.37
N SER A 20 -7.90 17.93 -7.62
CA SER A 20 -7.20 18.98 -8.34
C SER A 20 -7.38 18.84 -9.85
N THR A 21 -7.46 19.97 -10.56
CA THR A 21 -7.46 19.97 -12.02
C THR A 21 -6.12 19.44 -12.54
N LEU A 22 -6.16 18.47 -13.45
CA LEU A 22 -4.96 17.98 -14.13
C LEU A 22 -4.36 19.05 -15.05
N PRO A 23 -3.02 19.09 -15.21
CA PRO A 23 -2.03 18.17 -14.64
C PRO A 23 -1.72 18.43 -13.15
N TRP A 24 -1.17 17.43 -12.46
CA TRP A 24 -0.71 17.59 -11.07
C TRP A 24 0.46 18.58 -11.00
N ASN A 25 0.23 19.70 -10.31
CA ASN A 25 1.21 20.78 -10.17
C ASN A 25 2.23 20.48 -9.06
N ILE A 26 3.47 20.16 -9.44
CA ILE A 26 4.58 19.90 -8.51
C ILE A 26 5.58 21.06 -8.56
N THR A 27 5.90 21.66 -7.41
CA THR A 27 6.94 22.69 -7.29
C THR A 27 8.28 22.06 -6.89
N VAL A 28 9.35 22.40 -7.62
CA VAL A 28 10.71 21.88 -7.37
C VAL A 28 11.51 22.88 -6.54
N HIS A 29 12.09 22.43 -5.44
CA HIS A 29 12.94 23.23 -4.55
C HIS A 29 14.38 22.71 -4.53
N PHE A 30 15.36 23.63 -4.51
CA PHE A 30 16.80 23.30 -4.45
C PHE A 30 17.49 23.78 -3.16
N GLN A 31 16.78 24.51 -2.29
CA GLN A 31 17.29 25.10 -1.06
C GLN A 31 16.29 24.89 0.07
N ASN A 32 16.72 25.10 1.32
CA ASN A 32 15.89 24.97 2.53
C ASN A 32 15.22 23.59 2.63
N PHE A 33 16.02 22.52 2.50
CA PHE A 33 15.51 21.15 2.60
C PHE A 33 14.85 20.93 3.97
N PRO A 34 13.57 20.52 4.02
CA PRO A 34 12.85 20.37 5.28
C PRO A 34 13.25 19.06 6.01
N GLU A 35 14.40 19.07 6.68
CA GLU A 35 15.02 17.92 7.40
C GLU A 35 14.05 17.19 8.35
N GLY A 36 13.24 17.92 9.12
CA GLY A 36 12.29 17.34 10.08
C GLY A 36 11.04 16.74 9.43
N GLN A 37 10.90 16.91 8.12
CA GLN A 37 9.78 16.37 7.39
C GLN A 37 10.25 15.37 6.34
N LEU A 38 11.35 15.60 5.60
CA LEU A 38 11.82 14.76 4.48
C LEU A 38 13.04 13.90 4.80
N LEU A 39 13.01 12.67 4.28
CA LEU A 39 14.17 11.80 4.21
C LEU A 39 15.03 12.19 3.01
N HIS A 40 16.34 12.26 3.22
CA HIS A 40 17.28 12.41 2.13
C HIS A 40 17.28 11.17 1.23
N CYS A 41 17.19 11.40 -0.08
CA CYS A 41 17.31 10.36 -1.10
C CYS A 41 18.63 10.55 -1.87
N GLY A 42 19.75 10.24 -1.22
CA GLY A 42 21.09 10.53 -1.76
C GLY A 42 21.54 9.61 -2.90
N SER A 43 20.86 8.48 -3.12
CA SER A 43 21.18 7.59 -4.25
C SER A 43 20.03 6.65 -4.58
N ARG A 44 20.07 6.09 -5.78
CA ARG A 44 19.14 5.03 -6.21
C ARG A 44 19.20 3.78 -5.32
N ALA A 45 20.37 3.49 -4.72
CA ALA A 45 20.52 2.35 -3.82
C ALA A 45 19.66 2.48 -2.55
N VAL A 46 19.41 3.72 -2.08
CA VAL A 46 18.50 3.97 -0.94
C VAL A 46 17.06 3.64 -1.32
N VAL A 47 16.64 3.98 -2.54
CA VAL A 47 15.29 3.65 -3.06
C VAL A 47 15.12 2.14 -3.20
N GLU A 48 16.12 1.45 -3.76
CA GLU A 48 16.12 -0.01 -3.87
C GLU A 48 16.05 -0.69 -2.50
N ALA A 49 16.86 -0.22 -1.54
CA ALA A 49 16.85 -0.74 -0.17
C ALA A 49 15.50 -0.53 0.51
N HIS A 50 14.89 0.65 0.34
CA HIS A 50 13.57 0.94 0.87
C HIS A 50 12.50 0.03 0.25
N PHE A 51 12.46 -0.07 -1.08
CA PHE A 51 11.55 -0.95 -1.79
C PHE A 51 11.66 -2.40 -1.30
N MET A 52 12.89 -2.92 -1.19
CA MET A 52 13.12 -4.28 -0.68
C MET A 52 12.72 -4.45 0.78
N SER A 53 12.89 -3.41 1.61
CA SER A 53 12.44 -3.43 2.99
C SER A 53 10.91 -3.57 3.08
N THR A 54 10.17 -2.78 2.30
CA THR A 54 8.71 -2.81 2.29
C THR A 54 8.17 -4.14 1.73
N VAL A 55 8.77 -4.69 0.67
CA VAL A 55 8.39 -6.03 0.15
C VAL A 55 8.62 -7.14 1.20
N LYS A 56 9.74 -7.08 1.94
CA LYS A 56 10.02 -8.05 3.03
C LYS A 56 9.04 -7.91 4.19
N GLU A 57 8.65 -6.68 4.53
CA GLU A 57 7.63 -6.41 5.55
C GLU A 57 6.28 -7.01 5.12
N ALA A 58 5.86 -6.79 3.87
CA ALA A 58 4.64 -7.37 3.33
C ALA A 58 4.68 -8.91 3.37
N ASP A 59 5.80 -9.53 3.00
CA ASP A 59 5.96 -10.99 3.06
C ASP A 59 6.01 -11.53 4.50
N MET A 60 6.50 -10.75 5.46
CA MET A 60 6.40 -11.09 6.88
C MET A 60 4.93 -11.19 7.32
N LEU A 61 4.10 -10.24 6.88
CA LEU A 61 2.66 -10.23 7.17
C LEU A 61 1.93 -11.38 6.47
N LYS A 62 2.22 -11.63 5.19
CA LYS A 62 1.53 -12.66 4.39
C LYS A 62 1.97 -14.08 4.72
N HIS A 63 3.28 -14.33 4.81
CA HIS A 63 3.87 -15.68 4.82
C HIS A 63 4.95 -15.88 5.89
N ARG A 64 5.06 -14.98 6.88
CA ARG A 64 6.15 -15.01 7.89
C ARG A 64 7.54 -15.01 7.24
N SER A 65 7.70 -14.25 6.14
CA SER A 65 8.93 -14.10 5.37
C SER A 65 9.42 -15.36 4.64
N GLN A 66 8.62 -16.44 4.59
CA GLN A 66 9.04 -17.71 3.98
C GLN A 66 9.31 -17.58 2.48
N VAL A 67 8.46 -16.85 1.75
CA VAL A 67 8.59 -16.74 0.29
C VAL A 67 9.82 -15.89 -0.05
N MET A 68 9.97 -14.70 0.55
CA MET A 68 11.13 -13.83 0.32
C MET A 68 12.45 -14.50 0.71
N SER A 69 12.46 -15.31 1.78
CA SER A 69 13.66 -16.02 2.24
C SER A 69 14.02 -17.20 1.32
N SER A 70 13.06 -17.78 0.62
CA SER A 70 13.29 -18.86 -0.35
C SER A 70 13.83 -18.38 -1.71
N MET A 71 13.67 -17.08 -2.00
CA MET A 71 14.11 -16.48 -3.26
C MET A 71 15.63 -16.28 -3.32
N GLN A 72 16.19 -16.41 -4.52
CA GLN A 72 17.61 -16.15 -4.76
C GLN A 72 17.86 -14.65 -4.96
N LYS A 73 19.11 -14.20 -4.78
CA LYS A 73 19.51 -12.79 -5.04
C LYS A 73 19.10 -12.30 -6.43
N LYS A 74 19.14 -13.19 -7.45
CA LYS A 74 18.70 -12.86 -8.82
C LYS A 74 17.21 -12.52 -8.89
N ASP A 75 16.38 -13.15 -8.07
CA ASP A 75 14.94 -12.92 -8.03
C ASP A 75 14.65 -11.55 -7.39
N HIS A 76 15.35 -11.21 -6.31
CA HIS A 76 15.28 -9.87 -5.70
C HIS A 76 15.73 -8.79 -6.70
N ASN A 77 16.86 -8.98 -7.39
CA ASN A 77 17.32 -8.07 -8.42
C ASN A 77 16.31 -7.94 -9.58
N GLN A 78 15.62 -9.02 -9.93
CA GLN A 78 14.61 -9.03 -10.98
C GLN A 78 13.35 -8.25 -10.59
N LEU A 79 12.89 -8.34 -9.34
CA LEU A 79 11.80 -7.48 -8.83
C LEU A 79 12.17 -6.00 -8.97
N TRP A 80 13.36 -5.61 -8.49
CA TRP A 80 13.82 -4.23 -8.59
C TRP A 80 13.98 -3.76 -10.03
N SER A 81 14.66 -4.55 -10.86
CA SER A 81 14.89 -4.22 -12.28
C SER A 81 13.58 -4.13 -13.06
N GLY A 82 12.61 -4.99 -12.77
CA GLY A 82 11.28 -4.95 -13.35
C GLY A 82 10.55 -3.64 -13.04
N LEU A 83 10.59 -3.21 -11.77
CA LEU A 83 10.03 -1.93 -11.35
C LEU A 83 10.75 -0.73 -12.00
N LEU A 84 12.07 -0.68 -11.86
CA LEU A 84 12.91 0.43 -12.33
C LEU A 84 12.78 0.65 -13.84
N ASN A 85 12.71 -0.43 -14.61
CA ASN A 85 12.65 -0.37 -16.07
C ASN A 85 11.23 -0.47 -16.64
N SER A 86 10.20 -0.40 -15.79
CA SER A 86 8.78 -0.52 -16.19
C SER A 86 8.49 -1.78 -17.01
N LYS A 87 9.06 -2.93 -16.61
CA LYS A 87 8.89 -4.23 -17.26
C LYS A 87 7.92 -5.09 -16.47
N PHE A 88 6.63 -5.01 -16.81
CA PHE A 88 5.53 -5.71 -16.12
C PHE A 88 5.78 -7.22 -15.99
N ASP A 89 6.01 -7.92 -17.11
CA ASP A 89 6.19 -9.37 -17.10
C ASP A 89 7.42 -9.81 -16.31
N GLN A 90 8.49 -9.01 -16.36
CA GLN A 90 9.72 -9.27 -15.61
C GLN A 90 9.46 -9.19 -14.11
N PHE A 91 8.72 -8.18 -13.65
CA PHE A 91 8.33 -8.01 -12.25
C PHE A 91 7.41 -9.16 -11.80
N TRP A 92 6.33 -9.40 -12.54
CA TRP A 92 5.31 -10.38 -12.15
C TRP A 92 5.76 -11.84 -12.24
N ALA A 93 6.76 -12.15 -13.08
CA ALA A 93 7.40 -13.46 -13.09
C ALA A 93 7.96 -13.88 -11.71
N VAL A 94 8.35 -12.91 -10.88
CA VAL A 94 8.78 -13.14 -9.49
C VAL A 94 7.66 -12.80 -8.51
N ASN A 95 7.01 -11.65 -8.66
CA ASN A 95 6.02 -11.15 -7.69
C ASN A 95 4.82 -12.09 -7.52
N ARG A 96 4.45 -12.88 -8.54
CA ARG A 96 3.38 -13.87 -8.42
C ARG A 96 3.59 -14.85 -7.26
N LYS A 97 4.84 -15.22 -6.97
CA LYS A 97 5.18 -16.10 -5.83
C LYS A 97 4.79 -15.45 -4.49
N LEU A 98 4.89 -14.13 -4.40
CA LEU A 98 4.49 -13.36 -3.21
C LEU A 98 2.98 -13.18 -3.12
N MET A 99 2.21 -13.55 -4.15
CA MET A 99 0.74 -13.52 -4.13
C MET A 99 0.14 -14.93 -4.03
N GLU A 100 0.96 -15.98 -4.01
CA GLU A 100 0.52 -17.35 -3.81
C GLU A 100 0.06 -17.58 -2.36
N ARG A 101 -1.05 -18.30 -2.18
CA ARG A 101 -1.60 -18.63 -0.87
C ARG A 101 -0.95 -19.91 -0.35
N THR A 102 -0.06 -19.79 0.65
CA THR A 102 0.63 -20.97 1.20
C THR A 102 -0.20 -21.66 2.27
N GLY A 103 -0.73 -22.86 1.95
CA GLY A 103 -1.29 -23.79 2.95
C GLY A 103 -2.60 -23.36 3.65
N GLY A 104 -3.38 -22.43 3.07
CA GLY A 104 -4.67 -21.97 3.59
C GLY A 104 -5.52 -21.24 2.53
N GLU A 105 -6.65 -20.66 2.95
CA GLU A 105 -7.58 -19.96 2.03
C GLU A 105 -7.11 -18.57 1.57
N GLY A 106 -6.05 -18.01 2.17
CA GLY A 106 -5.54 -16.67 1.91
C GLY A 106 -4.20 -16.38 2.60
N PHE A 107 -3.79 -15.12 2.62
CA PHE A 107 -2.61 -14.66 3.37
C PHE A 107 -2.82 -14.79 4.88
N LYS A 108 -1.72 -14.81 5.67
CA LYS A 108 -1.85 -14.78 7.13
C LYS A 108 -2.42 -13.45 7.63
N HIS A 109 -1.90 -12.33 7.13
CA HIS A 109 -2.47 -11.00 7.33
C HIS A 109 -2.38 -10.19 6.02
N ILE A 110 -3.26 -9.21 5.88
CA ILE A 110 -3.27 -8.28 4.75
C ILE A 110 -2.24 -7.16 5.01
N PRO A 111 -1.24 -6.97 4.13
CA PRO A 111 -0.40 -5.78 4.16
C PRO A 111 -1.20 -4.58 3.64
N PHE A 112 -1.54 -3.66 4.52
CA PHE A 112 -2.23 -2.42 4.15
C PHE A 112 -1.69 -1.23 4.93
N ARG A 113 -1.92 -0.04 4.38
CA ARG A 113 -1.72 1.26 5.03
C ARG A 113 -2.92 2.14 4.73
N LEU A 114 -3.61 2.57 5.77
CA LEU A 114 -4.79 3.43 5.68
C LEU A 114 -4.41 4.86 6.04
N TYR A 115 -4.61 5.78 5.11
CA TYR A 115 -4.25 7.20 5.22
C TYR A 115 -5.54 8.01 5.44
N LEU A 116 -5.69 8.58 6.62
CA LEU A 116 -6.83 9.43 6.98
C LEU A 116 -6.53 10.90 6.66
N SER A 117 -7.57 11.73 6.52
CA SER A 117 -7.43 13.14 6.10
C SER A 117 -6.70 14.04 7.12
N ASP A 118 -6.55 13.59 8.37
CA ASP A 118 -5.84 14.28 9.46
C ASP A 118 -4.34 13.96 9.51
N CYS A 119 -3.78 13.43 8.41
CA CYS A 119 -2.41 12.91 8.31
C CYS A 119 -2.13 11.69 9.21
N THR A 120 -3.15 11.03 9.75
CA THR A 120 -2.98 9.78 10.48
C THR A 120 -2.76 8.59 9.53
N LEU A 121 -1.69 7.83 9.76
CA LEU A 121 -1.42 6.55 9.11
C LEU A 121 -1.78 5.40 10.06
N LEU A 122 -2.65 4.50 9.61
CA LEU A 122 -3.04 3.30 10.36
C LEU A 122 -2.56 2.04 9.64
N GLN A 123 -1.89 1.18 10.40
CA GLN A 123 -1.47 -0.17 9.99
C GLN A 123 -1.68 -1.11 11.19
N ARG A 124 -2.49 -2.15 11.02
CA ARG A 124 -2.80 -3.15 12.07
C ARG A 124 -2.76 -4.57 11.47
N LEU A 125 -2.72 -5.58 12.34
CA LEU A 125 -2.84 -6.98 11.89
C LEU A 125 -4.30 -7.29 11.59
N ILE A 126 -4.61 -7.58 10.32
CA ILE A 126 -5.95 -7.92 9.85
C ILE A 126 -5.88 -9.21 9.07
N THR A 127 -6.75 -10.16 9.39
CA THR A 127 -6.86 -11.44 8.69
C THR A 127 -7.80 -11.31 7.48
N PRO A 128 -7.55 -12.04 6.38
CA PRO A 128 -8.44 -12.02 5.20
C PRO A 128 -9.79 -12.71 5.41
N VAL A 129 -9.93 -13.41 6.54
CA VAL A 129 -11.13 -14.15 6.95
C VAL A 129 -11.53 -13.67 8.34
N THR A 130 -12.83 -13.44 8.55
CA THR A 130 -13.40 -13.00 9.82
C THR A 130 -13.47 -14.14 10.83
N ALA A 131 -13.80 -13.84 12.09
CA ALA A 131 -13.99 -14.87 13.11
C ALA A 131 -15.17 -15.82 12.80
N SER A 132 -16.14 -15.39 11.99
CA SER A 132 -17.26 -16.23 11.50
C SER A 132 -16.87 -17.14 10.33
N GLY A 133 -15.66 -17.02 9.79
CA GLY A 133 -15.21 -17.78 8.62
C GLY A 133 -15.56 -17.14 7.27
N GLU A 134 -16.08 -15.92 7.27
CA GLU A 134 -16.43 -15.19 6.03
C GLU A 134 -15.23 -14.39 5.50
N LYS A 135 -15.25 -14.05 4.21
CA LYS A 135 -14.21 -13.19 3.61
C LYS A 135 -14.31 -11.79 4.21
N ALA A 136 -13.21 -11.31 4.79
CA ALA A 136 -13.15 -9.93 5.28
C ALA A 136 -13.21 -8.96 4.09
N THR A 137 -14.01 -7.91 4.24
CA THR A 137 -14.19 -6.85 3.23
C THR A 137 -13.52 -5.55 3.66
N LEU A 138 -13.49 -4.57 2.76
CA LEU A 138 -13.06 -3.21 3.08
C LEU A 138 -13.90 -2.60 4.23
N GLU A 139 -15.20 -2.86 4.29
CA GLU A 139 -16.04 -2.44 5.41
C GLU A 139 -15.55 -3.03 6.73
N THR A 140 -15.26 -4.34 6.76
CA THR A 140 -14.76 -5.02 7.96
C THR A 140 -13.44 -4.41 8.42
N LEU A 141 -12.54 -4.06 7.49
CA LEU A 141 -11.29 -3.38 7.78
C LEU A 141 -11.54 -2.03 8.49
N LEU A 142 -12.43 -1.20 7.93
CA LEU A 142 -12.76 0.11 8.48
C LEU A 142 -13.41 -0.01 9.86
N GLN A 143 -14.35 -0.94 10.06
CA GLN A 143 -14.97 -1.18 11.37
C GLN A 143 -13.93 -1.50 12.46
N GLN A 144 -12.87 -2.25 12.13
CA GLN A 144 -11.85 -2.64 13.10
C GLN A 144 -10.77 -1.57 13.33
N VAL A 145 -10.41 -0.81 12.29
CA VAL A 145 -9.23 0.07 12.31
C VAL A 145 -9.60 1.53 12.46
N ALA A 146 -10.71 1.95 11.86
CA ALA A 146 -11.18 3.34 11.84
C ALA A 146 -12.73 3.42 11.85
N PRO A 147 -13.41 2.90 12.90
CA PRO A 147 -14.87 2.83 12.93
C PRO A 147 -15.54 4.20 12.83
N HIS A 148 -14.87 5.26 13.31
CA HIS A 148 -15.35 6.65 13.23
C HIS A 148 -15.57 7.12 11.78
N VAL A 149 -14.88 6.53 10.79
CA VAL A 149 -15.08 6.83 9.36
C VAL A 149 -16.47 6.35 8.89
N LEU A 150 -16.97 5.25 9.46
CA LEU A 150 -18.27 4.66 9.10
C LEU A 150 -19.43 5.30 9.87
N THR A 151 -19.17 5.81 11.07
CA THR A 151 -20.20 6.38 11.96
C THR A 151 -20.33 7.90 11.86
N GLY A 152 -19.58 8.55 10.97
CA GLY A 152 -19.38 10.01 10.96
C GLY A 152 -20.66 10.85 10.92
N ASP A 153 -20.58 12.04 11.53
CA ASP A 153 -21.61 13.09 11.73
C ASP A 153 -22.18 13.70 10.42
N GLY A 154 -22.63 12.87 9.48
CA GLY A 154 -23.25 13.31 8.22
C GLY A 154 -22.29 13.63 7.07
N ALA A 155 -20.97 13.52 7.27
CA ALA A 155 -20.00 13.58 6.18
C ALA A 155 -19.81 12.19 5.56
N ALA A 156 -20.17 12.03 4.28
CA ALA A 156 -19.86 10.83 3.52
C ALA A 156 -18.35 10.76 3.26
N PHE A 157 -17.78 9.55 3.28
CA PHE A 157 -16.39 9.31 2.94
C PHE A 157 -16.30 8.28 1.81
N SER A 158 -15.23 8.39 1.03
CA SER A 158 -14.84 7.40 0.03
C SER A 158 -13.46 6.85 0.36
N VAL A 159 -13.25 5.58 0.01
CA VAL A 159 -11.92 4.96 0.07
C VAL A 159 -11.37 4.90 -1.35
N VAL A 160 -10.19 5.48 -1.55
CA VAL A 160 -9.53 5.57 -2.85
C VAL A 160 -8.21 4.82 -2.84
N THR A 161 -7.92 4.08 -3.91
CA THR A 161 -6.60 3.51 -4.20
C THR A 161 -6.41 3.45 -5.71
N HIS A 162 -5.20 3.67 -6.21
CA HIS A 162 -4.90 3.70 -7.65
C HIS A 162 -5.84 4.64 -8.44
N GLY A 163 -6.27 5.75 -7.84
CA GLY A 163 -7.17 6.73 -8.45
C GLY A 163 -8.62 6.27 -8.62
N ILE A 164 -9.03 5.15 -8.01
CA ILE A 164 -10.41 4.65 -8.07
C ILE A 164 -11.03 4.54 -6.68
N GLN A 165 -12.33 4.84 -6.59
CA GLN A 165 -13.11 4.55 -5.39
C GLN A 165 -13.37 3.05 -5.29
N VAL A 166 -13.10 2.47 -4.12
CA VAL A 166 -13.30 1.05 -3.86
C VAL A 166 -14.61 0.80 -3.10
N PRO A 167 -15.48 -0.11 -3.59
CA PRO A 167 -16.69 -0.52 -2.86
C PRO A 167 -16.37 -1.17 -1.51
N LEU A 168 -17.20 -0.89 -0.49
CA LEU A 168 -17.00 -1.41 0.87
C LEU A 168 -17.14 -2.93 0.99
N ASP A 169 -17.88 -3.57 0.08
CA ASP A 169 -18.04 -5.02 -0.01
C ASP A 169 -16.86 -5.73 -0.71
N SER A 170 -15.86 -4.98 -1.19
CA SER A 170 -14.66 -5.53 -1.85
C SER A 170 -13.88 -6.46 -0.91
N PRO A 171 -13.62 -7.73 -1.29
CA PRO A 171 -12.88 -8.67 -0.46
C PRO A 171 -11.40 -8.28 -0.29
N LEU A 172 -10.90 -8.20 0.94
CA LEU A 172 -9.55 -7.74 1.23
C LEU A 172 -8.46 -8.63 0.62
N GLN A 173 -8.65 -9.95 0.60
CA GLN A 173 -7.70 -10.88 -0.03
C GLN A 173 -7.55 -10.55 -1.52
N TRP A 174 -8.67 -10.31 -2.22
CA TRP A 174 -8.63 -9.98 -3.64
C TRP A 174 -7.99 -8.61 -3.87
N MET A 175 -8.33 -7.60 -3.06
CA MET A 175 -7.68 -6.29 -3.14
C MET A 175 -6.17 -6.39 -2.91
N SER A 176 -5.72 -7.17 -1.94
CA SER A 176 -4.29 -7.35 -1.68
C SER A 176 -3.55 -8.06 -2.83
N GLU A 177 -4.20 -8.98 -3.53
CA GLU A 177 -3.63 -9.67 -4.69
C GLU A 177 -3.54 -8.78 -5.94
N HIS A 178 -4.50 -7.87 -6.14
CA HIS A 178 -4.71 -7.19 -7.44
C HIS A 178 -4.57 -5.66 -7.41
N LEU A 179 -4.71 -5.03 -6.23
CA LEU A 179 -4.63 -3.58 -6.02
C LEU A 179 -3.50 -3.17 -5.06
N SER A 180 -2.62 -4.12 -4.68
CA SER A 180 -1.38 -3.74 -3.99
C SER A 180 -0.41 -3.07 -4.95
N TYR A 181 0.34 -2.11 -4.44
CA TYR A 181 1.45 -1.51 -5.16
C TYR A 181 2.60 -2.52 -5.34
N PRO A 182 3.63 -2.22 -6.16
CA PRO A 182 4.77 -3.12 -6.35
C PRO A 182 5.49 -3.52 -5.04
N ASP A 183 5.40 -2.69 -4.00
CA ASP A 183 5.93 -2.97 -2.67
C ASP A 183 5.10 -3.98 -1.85
N ASN A 184 4.01 -4.51 -2.45
CA ASN A 184 3.09 -5.49 -1.90
C ASN A 184 2.20 -4.97 -0.76
N PHE A 185 2.08 -3.64 -0.60
CA PHE A 185 1.11 -3.01 0.29
C PHE A 185 -0.09 -2.48 -0.46
N LEU A 186 -1.26 -2.66 0.16
CA LEU A 186 -2.49 -1.98 -0.22
C LEU A 186 -2.53 -0.60 0.44
N HIS A 187 -2.30 0.45 -0.33
CA HIS A 187 -2.38 1.83 0.15
C HIS A 187 -3.78 2.40 -0.07
N LEU A 188 -4.46 2.80 1.00
CA LEU A 188 -5.87 3.22 0.98
C LEU A 188 -6.01 4.64 1.53
N CYS A 189 -6.49 5.57 0.72
CA CYS A 189 -6.82 6.93 1.15
C CYS A 189 -8.28 7.01 1.59
N VAL A 190 -8.55 7.51 2.79
CA VAL A 190 -9.91 7.88 3.23
C VAL A 190 -10.08 9.37 3.00
N LEU A 191 -10.98 9.70 2.07
CA LEU A 191 -11.22 11.07 1.62
C LEU A 191 -12.69 11.44 1.87
N PRO A 192 -13.00 12.67 2.29
CA PRO A 192 -14.38 13.16 2.33
C PRO A 192 -15.00 13.07 0.93
N THR A 193 -16.25 12.64 0.84
CA THR A 193 -17.02 12.73 -0.40
C THR A 193 -17.47 14.17 -0.57
N THR A 194 -17.07 14.80 -1.67
CA THR A 194 -17.50 16.14 -2.09
C THR A 194 -18.92 16.14 -2.65
#